data_AF-A0A5C5XWQ9-F1
#
_entry.id   AF-A0A5C5XWQ9-F1
#
_cell.length_a   1.000
_cell.length_b   1.000
_cell.length_c   1.000
_cell.angle_alpha   90.00
_cell.angle_beta   90.00
_cell.angle_gamma   90.00
#
_symmetry.space_group_name_H-M   'P 1'
#
loop_
_entity.id
_entity.type
_entity.pdbx_description
1 polymer ?
#
loop_
_entity_poly.entity_id
_entity_poly.type
_entity_poly.pdbx_seq_one_letter_code
_entity_poly.pdbx_strand_id
1 'polypeptide(L)'
;MALSKDEIAQLLKLLSQTEDHELNCEECLALVAEFAESQLSGKSVPASLQAVEQHLAVCGECREEYEALRQTLDSLRGESDA
;
A
#
# COMPACT_ATOMS: atom_id res chain seq x y z
N MET A 1 -15.51 -17.18 -25.39
CA MET A 1 -15.39 -17.59 -23.98
C MET A 1 -16.18 -16.60 -23.14
N ALA A 2 -16.96 -17.08 -22.17
CA ALA A 2 -17.69 -16.21 -21.24
C ALA A 2 -16.99 -16.27 -19.87
N LEU A 3 -16.84 -15.13 -19.22
CA LEU A 3 -16.33 -15.05 -17.85
C LEU A 3 -17.36 -15.63 -16.87
N SER A 4 -16.87 -16.30 -15.84
CA SER A 4 -17.65 -16.72 -14.68
C SER A 4 -18.09 -15.51 -13.85
N LYS A 5 -19.06 -15.72 -12.96
CA LYS A 5 -19.53 -14.67 -12.04
C LYS A 5 -18.41 -14.18 -11.12
N ASP A 6 -17.51 -15.06 -10.70
CA ASP A 6 -16.41 -14.72 -9.80
C ASP A 6 -15.36 -13.87 -10.51
N GLU A 7 -15.02 -14.22 -11.76
CA GLU A 7 -14.13 -13.41 -12.59
C GLU A 7 -14.73 -12.01 -12.87
N ILE A 8 -16.03 -11.92 -13.11
CA ILE A 8 -16.73 -10.64 -13.28
C ILE A 8 -16.68 -9.83 -11.98
N ALA A 9 -16.91 -10.45 -10.82
CA ALA A 9 -16.85 -9.76 -9.53
C ALA A 9 -15.44 -9.25 -9.22
N GLN A 10 -14.41 -10.04 -9.53
CA GLN A 10 -13.01 -9.60 -9.40
C GLN A 10 -12.68 -8.45 -10.33
N LEU A 11 -13.12 -8.51 -11.59
CA LEU A 11 -12.93 -7.42 -12.53
C LEU A 11 -13.62 -6.13 -12.07
N LEU A 12 -14.86 -6.21 -11.60
CA LEU A 12 -15.59 -5.06 -11.06
C LEU A 12 -14.90 -4.48 -9.82
N LYS A 13 -14.32 -5.32 -8.97
CA LYS A 13 -13.53 -4.88 -7.81
C LYS A 13 -12.31 -4.08 -8.27
N LEU A 14 -11.53 -4.60 -9.21
CA LEU A 14 -10.36 -3.90 -9.74
C LEU A 14 -10.73 -2.57 -10.39
N LEU A 15 -11.81 -2.52 -11.17
CA LEU A 15 -12.32 -1.28 -11.76
C LEU A 15 -12.80 -0.28 -10.72
N SER A 16 -13.38 -0.73 -9.60
CA SER A 16 -13.79 0.16 -8.50
C SER A 16 -12.61 0.74 -7.71
N GLN A 17 -11.40 0.22 -7.93
CA GLN A 17 -10.17 0.66 -7.30
C GLN A 17 -9.36 1.59 -8.21
N THR A 18 -9.86 1.96 -9.39
CA THR A 18 -9.16 2.93 -10.24
C THR A 18 -9.39 4.35 -9.76
N GLU A 19 -8.37 5.20 -9.83
CA GLU A 19 -8.44 6.61 -9.44
C GLU A 19 -7.98 7.52 -10.59
N ASP A 20 -8.37 8.80 -10.55
CA ASP A 20 -7.94 9.79 -11.56
C ASP A 20 -6.41 10.00 -11.55
N HIS A 21 -5.78 9.79 -10.38
CA HIS A 21 -4.34 9.85 -10.22
C HIS A 21 -3.85 8.63 -9.45
N GLU A 22 -3.10 7.77 -10.15
CA GLU A 22 -2.52 6.55 -9.62
C GLU A 22 -1.00 6.66 -9.61
N LEU A 23 -0.38 6.12 -8.57
CA LEU A 23 1.07 5.93 -8.55
C LEU A 23 1.43 4.70 -9.38
N ASN A 24 2.56 4.77 -10.08
CA ASN A 24 3.26 3.57 -10.52
C ASN A 24 4.09 2.98 -9.37
N CYS A 25 4.69 1.79 -9.59
CA CYS A 25 5.48 1.12 -8.58
C CYS A 25 6.69 1.94 -8.10
N GLU A 26 7.38 2.67 -9.00
CA GLU A 26 8.54 3.48 -8.65
C GLU A 26 8.14 4.68 -7.76
N GLU A 27 7.06 5.36 -8.11
CA GLU A 27 6.50 6.47 -7.33
C GLU A 27 6.01 5.99 -5.96
N CYS A 28 5.37 4.82 -5.90
CA CYS A 28 4.96 4.20 -4.64
C CYS A 28 6.16 3.92 -3.74
N LEU A 29 7.20 3.26 -4.27
CA LEU A 29 8.40 2.92 -3.51
C LEU A 29 9.20 4.15 -3.07
N ALA A 30 9.14 5.25 -3.81
CA ALA A 30 9.76 6.51 -3.39
C ALA A 30 9.10 7.11 -2.13
N LEU A 31 7.82 6.82 -1.88
CA LEU A 31 7.02 7.36 -0.77
C LEU A 31 6.74 6.34 0.35
N VAL A 32 7.04 5.06 0.13
CA VAL A 32 6.65 3.96 1.03
C VAL A 32 7.23 4.08 2.44
N ALA A 33 8.44 4.63 2.57
CA ALA A 33 9.07 4.86 3.86
C ALA A 33 8.35 5.93 4.68
N GLU A 34 8.02 7.07 4.08
CA GLU A 34 7.26 8.14 4.74
C GLU A 34 5.86 7.65 5.15
N PHE A 35 5.24 6.84 4.30
CA PHE A 35 3.96 6.20 4.61
C PHE A 35 4.08 5.25 5.80
N ALA A 36 5.09 4.38 5.84
CA ALA A 36 5.32 3.44 6.94
C ALA A 36 5.56 4.15 8.27
N GLU A 37 6.40 5.19 8.29
CA GLU A 37 6.64 6.00 9.49
C GLU A 37 5.38 6.71 9.98
N SER A 38 4.60 7.28 9.06
CA SER A 38 3.33 7.93 9.36
C SER A 38 2.37 6.95 10.05
N GLN A 39 2.22 5.75 9.51
CA GLN A 39 1.40 4.67 10.08
C GLN A 39 1.88 4.25 11.47
N LEU A 40 3.19 4.12 11.66
CA LEU A 40 3.79 3.73 12.94
C LEU A 40 3.69 4.82 14.02
N SER A 41 3.62 6.08 13.62
CA SER A 41 3.46 7.22 14.53
C SER A 41 2.02 7.40 15.04
N GLY A 42 1.05 6.66 14.47
CA GLY A 42 -0.38 6.80 14.78
C GLY A 42 -0.98 8.15 14.35
N LYS A 43 -0.24 8.94 13.56
CA LYS A 43 -0.73 10.20 12.98
C LYS A 43 -1.61 9.88 11.77
N SER A 44 -2.53 10.79 11.45
CA SER A 44 -3.31 10.69 10.22
C SER A 44 -2.37 10.70 9.02
N VAL A 45 -2.53 9.72 8.13
CA VAL A 45 -1.84 9.67 6.85
C VAL A 45 -2.17 10.97 6.08
N PRO A 46 -1.16 11.76 5.67
CA PRO A 46 -1.37 12.93 4.83
C PRO A 46 -2.15 12.56 3.57
N ALA A 47 -2.98 13.48 3.06
CA ALA A 47 -3.70 13.27 1.80
C ALA A 47 -2.75 12.92 0.63
N SER A 48 -1.50 13.41 0.67
CA SER A 48 -0.45 13.09 -0.31
C SER A 48 -0.01 11.62 -0.29
N LEU A 49 -0.23 10.90 0.81
CA LEU A 49 0.15 9.49 0.95
C LEU A 49 -1.03 8.52 0.79
N GLN A 50 -2.25 9.03 0.61
CA GLN A 50 -3.42 8.18 0.32
C GLN A 50 -3.25 7.39 -1.00
N ALA A 51 -2.57 7.98 -1.98
CA ALA A 51 -2.27 7.30 -3.24
C ALA A 51 -1.33 6.10 -3.06
N VAL A 52 -0.48 6.10 -2.03
CA VAL A 52 0.35 4.95 -1.65
C VAL A 52 -0.53 3.83 -1.11
N GLU A 53 -1.45 4.13 -0.19
CA GLU A 53 -2.40 3.14 0.35
C GLU A 53 -3.22 2.48 -0.76
N GLN A 54 -3.68 3.28 -1.73
CA GLN A 54 -4.41 2.79 -2.88
C GLN A 54 -3.56 1.85 -3.75
N HIS A 55 -2.32 2.25 -4.06
CA HIS A 55 -1.43 1.41 -4.86
C HIS A 55 -1.14 0.07 -4.16
N LEU A 56 -0.88 0.07 -2.85
CA LEU A 56 -0.68 -1.15 -2.07
C LEU A 56 -1.93 -2.04 -2.05
N ALA A 57 -3.14 -1.48 -2.20
CA ALA A 57 -4.40 -2.24 -2.31
C ALA A 57 -4.55 -3.00 -3.63
N VAL A 58 -3.79 -2.64 -4.66
CA VAL A 58 -3.87 -3.22 -6.01
C VAL A 58 -2.61 -4.02 -6.37
N CYS A 59 -1.43 -3.53 -6.00
CA CYS A 59 -0.14 -4.12 -6.33
C CYS A 59 0.39 -5.01 -5.20
N GLY A 60 0.44 -6.32 -5.45
CA GLY A 60 0.96 -7.31 -4.50
C GLY A 60 2.45 -7.13 -4.19
N GLU A 61 3.27 -6.84 -5.21
CA GLU A 61 4.73 -6.67 -5.04
C GLU A 61 5.04 -5.48 -4.13
N CYS A 62 4.44 -4.31 -4.38
CA CYS A 62 4.66 -3.14 -3.53
C CYS A 62 4.14 -3.36 -2.09
N ARG A 63 3.08 -4.16 -1.92
CA ARG A 63 2.58 -4.56 -0.60
C ARG A 63 3.60 -5.40 0.16
N GLU A 64 4.20 -6.39 -0.49
CA GLU A 64 5.23 -7.23 0.14
C GLU A 64 6.43 -6.39 0.60
N GLU A 65 6.90 -5.46 -0.24
CA GLU A 65 7.99 -4.54 0.10
C GLU A 65 7.63 -3.64 1.30
N TYR A 66 6.41 -3.09 1.34
CA TYR A 66 5.92 -2.32 2.48
C TYR A 66 5.86 -3.14 3.77
N GLU A 67 5.37 -4.38 3.70
CA GLU A 67 5.27 -5.27 4.88
C GLU A 67 6.66 -5.63 5.43
N ALA A 68 7.63 -5.91 4.55
CA ALA A 68 9.02 -6.16 4.91
C ALA A 68 9.68 -4.95 5.59
N LEU A 69 9.45 -3.75 5.03
CA LEU A 69 9.92 -2.50 5.63
C LEU A 69 9.33 -2.29 7.02
N ARG A 70 8.01 -2.44 7.15
CA ARG A 70 7.31 -2.25 8.42
C ARG A 70 7.80 -3.23 9.50
N GLN A 71 7.99 -4.50 9.15
CA GLN A 71 8.53 -5.50 10.07
C GLN A 71 9.93 -5.10 10.60
N THR A 72 10.76 -4.56 9.72
CA THR A 72 12.11 -4.08 10.09
C THR A 72 12.02 -2.88 11.02
N LEU A 73 11.17 -1.89 10.70
CA LEU A 73 10.97 -0.71 11.53
C LEU A 73 10.42 -1.06 12.93
N ASP A 74 9.47 -1.98 13.01
CA ASP A 74 8.91 -2.46 14.28
C ASP A 74 9.98 -3.16 15.14
N SER A 75 10.87 -3.94 14.51
CA SER A 75 11.99 -4.60 15.19
C SER A 75 12.98 -3.58 15.77
N LEU A 76 13.35 -2.55 15.01
CA LEU A 76 14.27 -1.48 15.45
C LEU A 76 13.70 -0.63 16.60
N ARG A 77 12.37 -0.41 16.62
CA ARG A 77 11.71 0.28 17.73
C ARG A 77 11.73 -0.55 19.01
N GLY A 78 11.52 -1.87 18.90
CA GLY A 78 11.63 -2.79 20.03
C GLY A 78 13.04 -2.87 20.64
N GLU A 79 14.08 -2.67 19.84
CA GLU A 79 15.47 -2.59 20.31
C GLU A 79 15.84 -1.24 20.96
N SER A 80 15.09 -0.17 20.71
CA SER A 80 15.35 1.15 21.30
C SER A 80 14.74 1.34 22.70
N ASP A 81 13.82 0.48 23.11
CA ASP A 81 13.16 0.48 24.42
C ASP A 81 13.74 -0.56 25.42
N ALA A 82 14.80 -1.28 25.04
CA ALA A 82 15.50 -2.30 25.83
C ALA A 82 16.92 -1.85 26.25
#